data_AF-A0A7H4N816-F1
#
_entry.id   AF-A0A7H4N816-F1
#
_cell.length_a   1.000
_cell.length_b   1.000
_cell.length_c   1.000
_cell.angle_alpha   90.00
_cell.angle_beta   90.00
_cell.angle_gamma   90.00
#
_symmetry.space_group_name_H-M   'P 1'
#
loop_
_entity.id
_entity.type
_entity.pdbx_description
1 polymer ?
#
loop_
_entity_poly.entity_id
_entity_poly.type
_entity_poly.pdbx_seq_one_letter_code
_entity_poly.pdbx_strand_id
1 'polypeptide(L)'
;MTVSIKNSQIDVNSWYQKITLTITNENNRAVDMNHAVISFTGSGHQDPWGNFGGTLKGDMPLTLSGKSQGTVDVNEIIINNSRQLLLQPGESGTLFFSFAATQVPVKLSTFTLTLASSAQDETTDDAADEVEPEPEVPADDDTDSLKPEPEDNIPADEETDEVAPEPQEPG
;
A
#
# COMPACT_ATOMS: atom_id res chain seq x y z
N MET A 1 -10.51 -12.90 -16.16
CA MET A 1 -9.13 -12.54 -15.80
C MET A 1 -9.19 -12.07 -14.36
N THR A 2 -8.77 -12.92 -13.43
CA THR A 2 -8.92 -12.68 -12.00
C THR A 2 -7.71 -13.25 -11.26
N VAL A 3 -7.44 -12.72 -10.08
CA VAL A 3 -6.65 -13.43 -9.08
C VAL A 3 -7.64 -14.24 -8.25
N SER A 4 -7.33 -15.50 -7.94
CA SER A 4 -8.16 -16.34 -7.07
C SER A 4 -7.52 -16.52 -5.70
N ILE A 5 -8.36 -16.66 -4.68
CA ILE A 5 -7.94 -16.83 -3.29
C ILE A 5 -8.66 -18.03 -2.68
N LYS A 6 -7.89 -18.90 -2.02
CA LYS A 6 -8.39 -20.09 -1.31
C LYS A 6 -7.78 -20.12 0.09
N ASN A 7 -8.55 -20.52 1.08
CA ASN A 7 -8.05 -20.73 2.44
C ASN A 7 -7.92 -22.21 2.78
N SER A 8 -7.05 -22.51 3.74
CA SER A 8 -6.97 -23.81 4.39
C SER A 8 -8.27 -24.16 5.11
N GLN A 9 -8.46 -25.45 5.42
CA GLN A 9 -9.58 -25.90 6.25
C GLN A 9 -9.63 -25.12 7.57
N ILE A 10 -10.83 -24.72 7.98
CA ILE A 10 -11.09 -24.04 9.24
C ILE A 10 -11.55 -25.06 10.27
N ASP A 11 -10.93 -25.06 11.45
CA ASP A 11 -11.41 -25.82 12.60
C ASP A 11 -12.38 -24.94 13.38
N VAL A 12 -13.67 -25.17 13.19
CA VAL A 12 -14.72 -24.37 13.83
C VAL A 12 -14.69 -24.45 15.36
N ASN A 13 -13.99 -25.41 15.97
CA ASN A 13 -13.90 -25.55 17.42
C ASN A 13 -12.59 -25.02 18.02
N SER A 14 -11.67 -24.51 17.19
CA SER A 14 -10.40 -23.98 17.67
C SER A 14 -10.50 -22.51 18.04
N TRP A 15 -10.06 -22.17 19.25
CA TRP A 15 -9.91 -20.78 19.69
C TRP A 15 -8.70 -20.08 19.07
N TYR A 16 -7.72 -20.85 18.58
CA TYR A 16 -6.51 -20.30 17.98
C TYR A 16 -5.99 -21.24 16.89
N GLN A 17 -5.91 -20.74 15.66
CA GLN A 17 -5.53 -21.58 14.53
C GLN A 17 -4.72 -20.83 13.49
N LYS A 18 -3.86 -21.54 12.77
CA LYS A 18 -3.19 -21.03 11.59
C LYS A 18 -4.14 -21.10 10.40
N ILE A 19 -4.36 -19.98 9.72
CA ILE A 19 -5.05 -19.92 8.44
C ILE A 19 -4.00 -19.68 7.36
N THR A 20 -3.97 -20.54 6.34
CA THR A 20 -3.13 -20.34 5.16
C THR A 20 -4.01 -19.94 3.98
N LEU A 21 -3.67 -18.84 3.34
CA LEU A 21 -4.25 -18.38 2.08
C LEU A 21 -3.31 -18.76 0.94
N THR A 22 -3.88 -19.35 -0.10
CA THR A 22 -3.22 -19.59 -1.38
C THR A 22 -3.85 -18.66 -2.41
N ILE A 23 -3.03 -17.81 -3.01
CA ILE A 23 -3.44 -16.80 -3.98
C ILE A 23 -2.83 -17.20 -5.32
N THR A 24 -3.65 -17.35 -6.35
CA THR A 24 -3.21 -17.78 -7.68
C THR A 24 -3.48 -16.68 -8.69
N ASN A 25 -2.45 -16.29 -9.44
CA ASN A 25 -2.60 -15.36 -10.55
C ASN A 25 -3.09 -16.12 -11.79
N GLU A 26 -4.39 -16.01 -12.09
CA GLU A 26 -5.00 -16.65 -13.28
C GLU A 26 -4.98 -15.73 -14.50
N ASN A 27 -4.25 -14.61 -14.43
CA ASN A 27 -4.05 -13.71 -15.57
C ASN A 27 -2.86 -14.17 -16.43
N ASN A 28 -2.73 -13.57 -17.61
CA ASN A 28 -1.60 -13.76 -18.52
C ASN A 28 -0.46 -12.75 -18.30
N ARG A 29 -0.58 -11.88 -17.29
CA ARG A 29 0.43 -10.88 -16.89
C ARG A 29 0.75 -11.02 -15.40
N ALA A 30 1.95 -10.60 -15.02
CA ALA A 30 2.32 -10.53 -13.61
C ALA A 30 1.40 -9.55 -12.88
N VAL A 31 1.09 -9.85 -11.63
CA VAL A 31 0.27 -9.01 -10.77
C VAL A 31 1.12 -8.54 -9.60
N ASP A 32 1.13 -7.23 -9.35
CA ASP A 32 1.75 -6.69 -8.14
C ASP A 32 0.85 -6.92 -6.94
N MET A 33 1.39 -7.65 -5.96
CA MET A 33 0.74 -7.95 -4.68
C MET A 33 1.09 -6.92 -3.61
N ASN A 34 1.98 -5.96 -3.90
CA ASN A 34 2.28 -4.89 -2.99
C ASN A 34 1.03 -4.02 -2.75
N HIS A 35 0.77 -3.69 -1.49
CA HIS A 35 -0.45 -3.02 -1.02
C HIS A 35 -1.77 -3.74 -1.36
N ALA A 36 -1.72 -5.02 -1.73
CA ALA A 36 -2.94 -5.80 -1.87
C ALA A 36 -3.63 -5.96 -0.51
N VAL A 37 -4.95 -5.77 -0.51
CA VAL A 37 -5.82 -5.83 0.67
C VAL A 37 -6.57 -7.14 0.68
N ILE A 38 -6.40 -7.92 1.74
CA ILE A 38 -7.17 -9.13 2.01
C ILE A 38 -8.21 -8.79 3.07
N SER A 39 -9.49 -8.97 2.74
CA SER A 39 -10.59 -8.64 3.66
C SER A 39 -11.44 -9.88 3.94
N PHE A 40 -11.93 -9.97 5.17
CA PHE A 40 -12.86 -11.00 5.60
C PHE A 40 -13.60 -10.55 6.87
N THR A 41 -14.71 -11.21 7.17
CA THR A 41 -15.38 -11.06 8.46
C THR A 41 -15.27 -12.38 9.22
N GLY A 42 -15.20 -12.30 10.55
CA GLY A 42 -15.19 -13.51 11.35
C GLY A 42 -15.46 -13.31 12.83
N SER A 43 -15.69 -14.40 13.55
CA SER A 43 -15.82 -14.39 15.01
C SER A 43 -14.46 -14.37 15.69
N GLY A 44 -13.67 -13.34 15.39
CA GLY A 44 -12.29 -13.17 15.82
C GLY A 44 -11.48 -12.35 14.83
N HIS A 45 -10.17 -12.28 15.07
CA HIS A 45 -9.24 -11.46 14.32
C HIS A 45 -7.89 -12.15 14.11
N GLN A 46 -7.12 -11.66 13.15
CA GLN A 46 -5.69 -11.98 13.06
C GLN A 46 -4.99 -11.53 14.34
N ASP A 47 -4.22 -12.42 14.97
CA ASP A 47 -3.44 -12.10 16.17
C ASP A 47 -2.26 -11.20 15.77
N PRO A 48 -2.18 -9.94 16.23
CA PRO A 48 -1.09 -9.02 15.89
C PRO A 48 0.29 -9.49 16.35
N TRP A 49 0.35 -10.34 17.38
CA TRP A 49 1.59 -10.94 17.90
C TRP A 49 1.78 -12.39 17.43
N GLY A 50 0.85 -12.89 16.63
CA GLY A 50 0.87 -14.23 16.08
C GLY A 50 1.92 -14.41 14.98
N ASN A 51 2.00 -15.64 14.47
CA ASN A 51 2.91 -15.95 13.37
C ASN A 51 2.29 -15.52 12.04
N PHE A 52 3.08 -14.79 11.24
CA PHE A 52 2.79 -14.44 9.85
C PHE A 52 3.92 -14.90 8.94
N GLY A 53 3.59 -15.35 7.73
CA GLY A 53 4.60 -15.74 6.76
C GLY A 53 4.01 -16.24 5.45
N GLY A 54 4.84 -16.93 4.66
CA GLY A 54 4.52 -17.32 3.29
C GLY A 54 5.24 -16.45 2.27
N THR A 55 5.12 -16.81 0.99
CA THR A 55 5.83 -16.13 -0.10
C THR A 55 5.31 -14.72 -0.39
N LEU A 56 4.06 -14.44 -0.01
CA LEU A 56 3.39 -13.14 -0.22
C LEU A 56 3.39 -12.24 1.01
N LYS A 57 4.13 -12.58 2.07
CA LYS A 57 4.20 -11.74 3.28
C LYS A 57 4.88 -10.39 3.03
N GLY A 58 5.68 -10.28 1.97
CA GLY A 58 6.51 -9.11 1.69
C GLY A 58 7.72 -9.00 2.63
N ASP A 59 8.58 -8.02 2.36
CA ASP A 59 9.76 -7.72 3.17
C ASP A 59 9.51 -6.63 4.24
N MET A 60 8.35 -5.99 4.23
CA MET A 60 7.91 -5.02 5.24
C MET A 60 6.85 -5.64 6.18
N PRO A 61 6.60 -5.05 7.37
CA PRO A 61 5.52 -5.49 8.24
C PRO A 61 4.15 -5.38 7.55
N LEU A 62 3.26 -6.34 7.79
CA LEU A 62 1.87 -6.28 7.33
C LEU A 62 1.11 -5.18 8.09
N THR A 63 0.18 -4.50 7.43
CA THR A 63 -0.79 -3.63 8.12
C THR A 63 -2.02 -4.47 8.46
N LEU A 64 -2.36 -4.53 9.75
CA LEU A 64 -3.49 -5.31 10.23
C LEU A 64 -4.58 -4.37 10.73
N SER A 65 -5.81 -4.57 10.29
CA SER A 65 -6.98 -3.82 10.76
C SER A 65 -8.06 -4.79 11.22
N GLY A 66 -8.72 -4.45 12.32
CA GLY A 66 -9.79 -5.24 12.92
C GLY A 66 -10.79 -4.31 13.57
N LYS A 67 -12.04 -4.30 13.08
CA LYS A 67 -13.13 -3.48 13.62
C LYS A 67 -14.26 -4.39 14.07
N SER A 68 -14.62 -4.31 15.34
CA SER A 68 -15.74 -5.09 15.85
C SER A 68 -17.07 -4.54 15.34
N GLN A 69 -17.90 -5.42 14.78
CA GLN A 69 -19.24 -5.14 14.28
C GLN A 69 -20.25 -6.10 14.92
N GLY A 70 -20.46 -5.93 16.23
CA GLY A 70 -21.39 -6.75 16.99
C GLY A 70 -20.79 -8.12 17.30
N THR A 71 -21.30 -9.18 16.66
CA THR A 71 -20.86 -10.56 16.93
C THR A 71 -19.75 -11.06 16.00
N VAL A 72 -19.34 -10.24 15.03
CA VAL A 72 -18.23 -10.52 14.10
C VAL A 72 -17.35 -9.29 13.98
N ASP A 73 -16.08 -9.51 13.68
CA ASP A 73 -15.11 -8.49 13.39
C ASP A 73 -14.89 -8.42 11.87
N VAL A 74 -14.75 -7.21 11.36
CA VAL A 74 -14.28 -6.93 9.99
C VAL A 74 -12.77 -6.83 10.05
N ASN A 75 -12.10 -7.70 9.32
CA ASN A 75 -10.65 -7.86 9.35
C ASN A 75 -10.05 -7.52 7.99
N GLU A 76 -8.91 -6.83 8.02
CA GLU A 76 -8.12 -6.54 6.84
C GLU A 76 -6.63 -6.80 7.10
N ILE A 77 -5.97 -7.33 6.07
CA ILE A 77 -4.53 -7.52 6.03
C ILE A 77 -4.02 -6.85 4.75
N ILE A 78 -3.12 -5.88 4.90
CA ILE A 78 -2.46 -5.22 3.78
C ILE A 78 -1.03 -5.76 3.69
N ILE A 79 -0.69 -6.27 2.51
CA ILE A 79 0.67 -6.73 2.20
C ILE A 79 1.53 -5.51 1.88
N ASN A 80 2.69 -5.40 2.53
CA ASN A 80 3.64 -4.31 2.26
C ASN A 80 4.98 -4.90 1.82
N ASN A 81 5.52 -4.35 0.74
CA ASN A 81 6.83 -4.71 0.21
C ASN A 81 7.56 -3.44 -0.25
N SER A 82 8.87 -3.38 -0.03
CA SER A 82 9.71 -2.21 -0.33
C SER A 82 9.71 -1.85 -1.82
N ARG A 83 9.45 -2.85 -2.67
CA ARG A 83 9.29 -2.76 -4.13
C ARG A 83 8.06 -3.55 -4.57
N GLN A 84 7.84 -3.66 -5.88
CA GLN A 84 6.82 -4.55 -6.43
C GLN A 84 7.00 -5.98 -5.91
N LEU A 85 5.90 -6.63 -5.56
CA LEU A 85 5.84 -8.03 -5.14
C LEU A 85 5.08 -8.80 -6.23
N LEU A 86 5.77 -9.16 -7.29
CA LEU A 86 5.15 -9.72 -8.48
C LEU A 86 4.82 -11.21 -8.32
N LEU A 87 3.55 -11.56 -8.53
CA LEU A 87 3.10 -12.93 -8.70
C LEU A 87 2.97 -13.22 -10.20
N GLN A 88 3.76 -14.16 -10.73
CA GLN A 88 3.82 -14.42 -12.17
C GLN A 88 2.55 -15.07 -12.71
N PRO A 89 2.27 -14.98 -14.03
CA PRO A 89 1.15 -15.68 -14.67
C PRO A 89 1.13 -17.18 -14.34
N GLY A 90 -0.01 -17.67 -13.85
CA GLY A 90 -0.19 -19.09 -13.48
C GLY A 90 0.49 -19.50 -12.16
N GLU A 91 1.23 -18.60 -11.51
CA GLU A 91 1.91 -18.88 -10.24
C GLU A 91 0.96 -18.75 -9.05
N SER A 92 1.25 -19.49 -7.99
CA SER A 92 0.56 -19.38 -6.71
C SER A 92 1.50 -18.94 -5.60
N GLY A 93 1.10 -17.92 -4.85
CA GLY A 93 1.76 -17.48 -3.63
C GLY A 93 0.96 -17.85 -2.39
N THR A 94 1.61 -17.80 -1.22
CA THR A 94 0.97 -18.09 0.06
C THR A 94 1.13 -16.96 1.06
N LEU A 95 0.10 -16.75 1.87
CA LEU A 95 0.15 -15.94 3.08
C LEU A 95 -0.51 -16.73 4.20
N PHE A 96 0.19 -16.97 5.31
CA PHE A 96 -0.43 -17.53 6.50
C PHE A 96 -0.37 -16.54 7.66
N PHE A 97 -1.37 -16.65 8.53
CA PHE A 97 -1.48 -15.87 9.76
C PHE A 97 -2.10 -16.72 10.87
N SER A 98 -1.90 -16.29 12.11
CA SER A 98 -2.58 -16.87 13.26
C SER A 98 -3.87 -16.13 13.51
N PHE A 99 -4.97 -16.86 13.66
CA PHE A 99 -6.31 -16.34 13.89
C PHE A 99 -6.73 -16.68 15.32
N ALA A 100 -7.07 -15.65 16.09
CA ALA A 100 -7.60 -15.76 17.44
C ALA A 100 -9.13 -15.56 17.40
N ALA A 101 -9.86 -16.62 17.73
CA ALA A 101 -11.32 -16.55 17.80
C ALA A 101 -11.75 -15.84 19.08
N THR A 102 -12.81 -15.04 18.99
CA THR A 102 -13.52 -14.46 20.14
C THR A 102 -14.74 -15.29 20.54
N GLN A 103 -15.18 -16.19 19.65
CA GLN A 103 -16.27 -17.11 19.88
C GLN A 103 -16.07 -18.41 19.09
N VAL A 104 -16.52 -19.52 19.68
CA VAL A 104 -16.74 -20.80 19.00
C VAL A 104 -18.25 -21.12 18.93
N PRO A 105 -18.76 -21.74 17.86
CA PRO A 105 -18.02 -22.17 16.67
C PRO A 105 -17.53 -20.99 15.81
N VAL A 106 -16.32 -21.12 15.25
CA VAL A 106 -15.70 -20.09 14.40
C VAL A 106 -16.56 -19.87 13.16
N LYS A 107 -16.91 -18.61 12.92
CA LYS A 107 -17.56 -18.14 11.69
C LYS A 107 -16.55 -17.32 10.92
N LEU A 108 -16.37 -17.62 9.63
CA LEU A 108 -15.54 -16.85 8.72
C LEU A 108 -16.29 -16.69 7.40
N SER A 109 -16.28 -15.48 6.84
CA SER A 109 -16.72 -15.28 5.46
C SER A 109 -15.68 -15.83 4.49
N THR A 110 -16.02 -15.84 3.20
CA THR A 110 -15.00 -15.95 2.15
C THR A 110 -14.00 -14.79 2.27
N PHE A 111 -12.75 -15.08 1.94
CA PHE A 111 -11.71 -14.08 1.80
C PHE A 111 -11.84 -13.37 0.46
N THR A 112 -11.67 -12.07 0.45
CA THR A 112 -11.61 -11.27 -0.77
C THR A 112 -10.23 -10.63 -0.89
N LEU A 113 -9.76 -10.46 -2.13
CA LEU A 113 -8.51 -9.79 -2.44
C LEU A 113 -8.78 -8.59 -3.34
N THR A 114 -8.28 -7.42 -2.94
CA THR A 114 -8.29 -6.20 -3.77
C THR A 114 -6.86 -5.77 -4.01
N LEU A 115 -6.48 -5.63 -5.28
CA LEU A 115 -5.14 -5.18 -5.68
C LEU A 115 -5.06 -3.66 -5.59
N ALA A 116 -3.87 -3.12 -5.28
CA ALA A 116 -3.64 -1.69 -5.36
C ALA A 116 -3.76 -1.25 -6.84
N SER A 117 -4.52 -0.19 -7.09
CA SER A 117 -4.70 0.35 -8.44
C SER A 117 -3.42 1.06 -8.92
N SER A 118 -2.41 0.30 -9.34
CA SER A 118 -1.24 0.86 -10.02
C SER A 118 -0.46 -0.24 -10.77
N ALA A 119 -0.22 0.03 -12.06
CA ALA A 119 0.47 -0.79 -13.07
C ALA A 119 -0.38 -1.84 -13.81
N GLN A 120 -1.52 -1.42 -14.38
CA GLN A 120 -2.07 -2.06 -15.58
C GLN A 120 -2.20 -1.03 -16.73
N ASP A 121 -1.14 -0.27 -16.91
CA ASP A 121 -0.78 0.58 -18.04
C ASP A 121 0.73 0.79 -17.79
N GLU A 122 1.68 0.36 -18.60
CA GLU A 122 1.86 0.65 -20.02
C GLU A 122 2.58 -0.54 -20.68
N THR A 123 1.93 -1.19 -21.65
CA THR A 123 2.63 -1.96 -22.67
C THR A 123 1.91 -1.71 -23.99
N THR A 124 2.11 -0.53 -24.56
CA THR A 124 2.06 -0.36 -26.01
C THR A 124 3.51 -0.32 -26.49
N ASP A 125 4.04 -1.51 -26.73
CA ASP A 125 5.17 -1.67 -27.62
C ASP A 125 4.61 -1.72 -29.06
N ASP A 126 5.38 -1.16 -29.99
CA ASP A 126 5.25 -1.23 -31.45
C ASP A 126 4.22 -0.31 -32.15
N ALA A 127 4.70 0.88 -32.52
CA ALA A 127 4.68 1.31 -33.93
C ALA A 127 5.76 2.37 -34.14
N ALA A 128 6.85 1.97 -34.78
CA ALA A 128 7.70 2.90 -35.50
C ALA A 128 6.86 3.59 -36.59
N ASP A 129 6.79 4.92 -36.59
CA ASP A 129 6.84 5.67 -37.85
C ASP A 129 7.19 7.15 -37.63
N GLU A 130 8.20 7.54 -38.40
CA GLU A 130 8.46 8.87 -38.97
C GLU A 130 8.40 10.13 -38.07
N VAL A 131 9.61 10.61 -37.81
CA VAL A 131 9.92 12.02 -37.50
C VAL A 131 9.44 12.89 -38.66
N GLU A 132 8.48 13.79 -38.41
CA GLU A 132 8.22 14.96 -39.26
C GLU A 132 8.18 16.25 -38.41
N PRO A 133 8.59 17.39 -38.99
CA PRO A 133 9.49 18.35 -38.35
C PRO A 133 8.79 19.43 -37.52
N GLU A 134 9.57 20.05 -36.63
CA GLU A 134 9.20 21.25 -35.88
C GLU A 134 8.74 22.38 -36.82
N PRO A 135 7.67 23.12 -36.50
CA PRO A 135 7.31 24.32 -37.24
C PRO A 135 8.36 25.42 -36.97
N GLU A 136 9.01 25.88 -38.04
CA GLU A 136 9.96 26.99 -38.02
C GLU A 136 9.31 28.27 -37.44
N VAL A 137 9.94 28.81 -36.40
CA VAL A 137 9.64 30.13 -35.84
C VAL A 137 9.94 31.21 -36.90
N PRO A 138 8.99 32.10 -37.22
CA PRO A 138 9.34 33.33 -37.91
C PRO A 138 10.12 34.20 -36.93
N ALA A 139 11.38 34.46 -37.25
CA ALA A 139 12.12 35.56 -36.67
C ALA A 139 11.44 36.86 -37.10
N ASP A 140 10.82 37.58 -36.17
CA ASP A 140 10.69 39.01 -36.29
C ASP A 140 11.55 39.69 -35.23
N ASP A 141 12.53 40.36 -35.78
CA ASP A 141 13.52 41.22 -35.19
C ASP A 141 12.82 42.53 -34.80
N ASP A 142 12.47 42.68 -33.53
CA ASP A 142 12.27 44.01 -32.95
C ASP A 142 13.13 44.13 -31.71
N THR A 143 14.27 44.75 -31.96
CA THR A 143 15.15 45.38 -31.00
C THR A 143 14.36 46.19 -29.97
N ASP A 144 14.44 45.82 -28.69
CA ASP A 144 14.75 46.84 -27.70
C ASP A 144 15.71 46.28 -26.66
N SER A 145 16.78 47.04 -26.49
CA SER A 145 17.73 46.89 -25.39
C SER A 145 16.94 47.04 -24.09
N LEU A 146 17.28 46.36 -23.00
CA LEU A 146 18.14 46.93 -21.97
C LEU A 146 18.45 45.83 -20.94
N LYS A 147 19.74 45.62 -20.70
CA LYS A 147 20.35 44.93 -19.55
C LYS A 147 20.85 46.01 -18.56
N PRO A 148 21.23 45.76 -17.29
CA PRO A 148 20.82 44.81 -16.22
C PRO A 148 20.29 45.55 -14.95
N GLU A 149 20.02 44.80 -13.87
CA GLU A 149 19.64 45.21 -12.49
C GLU A 149 20.58 46.24 -11.82
N PRO A 150 20.13 46.89 -10.72
CA PRO A 150 20.86 46.71 -9.46
C PRO A 150 20.00 46.54 -8.18
N GLU A 151 20.72 46.08 -7.16
CA GLU A 151 20.38 45.63 -5.81
C GLU A 151 19.79 46.68 -4.84
N ASP A 152 19.44 46.15 -3.67
CA ASP A 152 19.33 46.78 -2.34
C ASP A 152 18.05 47.56 -1.99
N ASN A 153 17.34 47.04 -0.99
CA ASN A 153 17.20 47.72 0.30
C ASN A 153 16.64 46.76 1.36
N ILE A 154 17.53 46.23 2.20
CA ILE A 154 17.24 45.85 3.58
C ILE A 154 17.46 47.10 4.44
N PRO A 155 16.51 47.46 5.31
CA PRO A 155 16.81 47.82 6.69
C PRO A 155 16.06 46.83 7.60
N ALA A 156 16.70 46.04 8.47
CA ALA A 156 17.44 46.41 9.68
C ALA A 156 16.57 47.20 10.68
N ASP A 157 16.70 46.79 11.94
CA ASP A 157 16.11 47.30 13.18
C ASP A 157 14.77 46.65 13.59
N GLU A 158 14.58 46.11 14.79
CA GLU A 158 15.40 46.22 16.02
C GLU A 158 15.03 45.10 17.01
N GLU A 159 15.95 44.86 17.94
CA GLU A 159 15.84 44.00 19.12
C GLU A 159 14.55 44.18 19.94
N THR A 160 14.06 43.08 20.51
CA THR A 160 13.72 42.91 21.94
C THR A 160 13.56 41.40 22.13
N ASP A 161 14.59 40.68 22.57
CA ASP A 161 15.08 40.55 23.93
C ASP A 161 14.06 39.95 24.93
N GLU A 162 14.58 38.99 25.68
CA GLU A 162 14.21 38.62 27.05
C GLU A 162 13.02 37.67 27.38
N VAL A 163 13.46 36.45 27.73
CA VAL A 163 13.16 35.69 28.97
C VAL A 163 12.04 34.65 28.95
N ALA A 164 12.48 33.39 28.90
CA ALA A 164 11.80 32.24 29.48
C ALA A 164 11.89 32.26 31.02
N PRO A 165 10.81 31.90 31.75
CA PRO A 165 10.94 31.44 33.13
C PRO A 165 10.81 29.91 33.24
N GLU A 166 11.65 29.34 34.11
CA GLU A 166 11.84 27.92 34.42
C GLU A 166 10.59 27.20 34.97
N PRO A 167 10.53 25.85 34.91
CA PRO A 167 9.48 25.05 35.53
C PRO A 167 9.62 25.00 37.06
N GLN A 168 8.55 25.29 37.79
CA GLN A 168 8.45 25.03 39.22
C GLN A 168 8.04 23.57 39.48
N GLU A 169 8.86 22.82 40.22
CA GLU A 169 8.46 21.55 40.83
C GLU A 169 7.57 21.80 42.07
N PRO A 170 6.45 21.08 42.26
CA PRO A 170 5.80 20.97 43.55
C PRO A 170 6.22 19.66 44.27
N GLY A 171 6.55 19.81 45.55
CA GLY A 171 7.06 18.77 46.46
C GLY A 171 6.03 17.88 47.12
#